data_AF-A0A7W1KBR4-F1
#
_entry.id   AF-A0A7W1KBR4-F1
#
_cell.length_a   1.000
_cell.length_b   1.000
_cell.length_c   1.000
_cell.angle_alpha   90.00
_cell.angle_beta   90.00
_cell.angle_gamma   90.00
#
_symmetry.space_group_name_H-M   'P 1'
#
loop_
_entity.id
_entity.type
_entity.pdbx_description
1 polymer ?
#
loop_
_entity_poly.entity_id
_entity_poly.type
_entity_poly.pdbx_seq_one_letter_code
_entity_poly.pdbx_strand_id
1 'polypeptide(L)'
;MSATVPSEIFKAYDIRGLYGEQIDGDVAEQVGRAFALVLADLAGKKATELRIGLGRDMRLTAPELAARYRDGMVAEGATVI
;
A
#
# COMPACT_ATOMS: atom_id res chain seq x y z
N MET A 1 7.34 -15.25 -7.89
CA MET A 1 6.20 -16.07 -7.38
C MET A 1 5.36 -15.14 -6.54
N SER A 2 4.04 -15.06 -6.74
CA SER A 2 3.20 -14.16 -5.93
C SER A 2 3.19 -14.67 -4.49
N ALA A 3 3.90 -14.00 -3.59
CA ALA A 3 3.80 -14.27 -2.17
C ALA A 3 2.33 -14.06 -1.74
N THR A 4 1.74 -15.05 -1.08
CA THR A 4 0.38 -14.96 -0.55
C THR A 4 0.39 -13.95 0.59
N VAL A 5 -0.44 -12.92 0.50
CA VAL A 5 -0.57 -11.93 1.58
C VAL A 5 -1.30 -12.58 2.77
N PRO A 6 -0.68 -12.66 3.96
CA PRO A 6 -1.30 -13.26 5.13
C PRO A 6 -2.55 -12.48 5.55
N SER A 7 -3.71 -13.12 5.65
CA SER A 7 -4.96 -12.42 5.98
C SER A 7 -4.95 -11.84 7.40
N GLU A 8 -4.14 -12.39 8.29
CA GLU A 8 -4.05 -11.90 9.66
C GLU A 8 -3.48 -10.49 9.76
N ILE A 9 -2.80 -9.94 8.74
CA ILE A 9 -2.30 -8.56 8.81
C ILE A 9 -3.43 -7.54 8.72
N PHE A 10 -4.59 -7.91 8.17
CA PHE A 10 -5.76 -7.05 8.06
C PHE A 10 -6.53 -7.07 9.39
N LYS A 11 -6.28 -6.06 10.22
CA LYS A 11 -6.93 -5.89 11.52
C LYS A 11 -8.21 -5.07 11.36
N ALA A 12 -8.94 -4.89 12.45
CA ALA A 12 -10.21 -4.16 12.44
C ALA A 12 -10.09 -2.70 11.98
N TYR A 13 -8.93 -2.07 12.18
CA TYR A 13 -8.75 -0.62 11.94
C TYR A 13 -7.57 -0.27 11.05
N ASP A 14 -6.63 -1.20 10.84
CA ASP A 14 -5.42 -0.97 10.05
C ASP A 14 -4.81 -2.28 9.54
N ILE A 15 -3.77 -2.15 8.72
CA ILE A 15 -2.91 -3.25 8.30
C ILE A 15 -1.68 -3.25 9.18
N ARG A 16 -1.39 -4.38 9.85
CA ARG A 16 -0.28 -4.50 10.78
C ARG A 16 0.27 -5.92 10.84
N GLY A 17 1.60 -6.02 10.73
CA GLY A 17 2.32 -7.29 10.79
C GLY A 17 3.80 -7.08 11.09
N LEU A 18 4.50 -8.18 11.33
CA LEU A 18 5.95 -8.21 11.53
C LEU A 18 6.68 -8.10 10.19
N TYR A 19 7.65 -7.18 10.10
CA TYR A 19 8.44 -7.02 8.89
C TYR A 19 9.37 -8.21 8.66
N GLY A 20 9.43 -8.72 7.43
CA GLY A 20 10.24 -9.89 7.03
C GLY A 20 9.56 -11.24 7.29
N GLU A 21 8.44 -11.26 8.02
CA GLU A 21 7.65 -12.48 8.28
C GLU A 21 6.24 -12.38 7.70
N GLN A 22 5.55 -11.26 7.93
CA GLN A 22 4.15 -11.06 7.53
C GLN A 22 3.96 -9.89 6.58
N ILE A 23 4.85 -8.89 6.65
CA ILE A 23 4.87 -7.74 5.75
C ILE A 23 6.29 -7.56 5.22
N ASP A 24 6.40 -7.34 3.92
CA ASP A 24 7.63 -6.97 3.24
C ASP A 24 7.31 -5.96 2.12
N GLY A 25 8.31 -5.65 1.30
CA GLY A 25 8.14 -4.75 0.17
C GLY A 25 7.11 -5.24 -0.86
N ASP A 26 7.01 -6.54 -1.11
CA ASP A 26 6.10 -7.09 -2.12
C ASP A 26 4.64 -7.07 -1.64
N VAL A 27 4.41 -7.37 -0.36
CA VAL A 27 3.12 -7.17 0.28
C VAL A 27 2.75 -5.69 0.28
N ALA A 28 3.69 -4.79 0.60
CA ALA A 28 3.43 -3.35 0.60
C ALA A 28 3.04 -2.82 -0.79
N GLU A 29 3.70 -3.24 -1.86
CA GLU A 29 3.31 -2.87 -3.22
C GLU A 29 1.88 -3.36 -3.54
N GLN A 30 1.57 -4.61 -3.26
CA GLN A 30 0.23 -5.17 -3.50
C GLN A 30 -0.86 -4.43 -2.73
N VAL A 31 -0.61 -4.08 -1.47
CA VAL A 31 -1.51 -3.25 -0.66
C VAL A 31 -1.65 -1.85 -1.27
N GLY A 32 -0.56 -1.23 -1.73
CA GLY A 32 -0.59 0.07 -2.40
C GLY A 32 -1.48 0.07 -3.64
N ARG A 33 -1.37 -0.97 -4.49
CA ARG A 33 -2.23 -1.17 -5.66
C ARG A 33 -3.70 -1.29 -5.26
N ALA A 34 -4.00 -2.19 -4.32
CA ALA A 34 -5.36 -2.40 -3.84
C ALA A 34 -5.97 -1.13 -3.24
N PHE A 35 -5.18 -0.37 -2.45
CA PHE A 35 -5.62 0.86 -1.83
C PHE A 35 -6.04 1.93 -2.85
N ALA A 36 -5.25 2.12 -3.92
CA ALA A 36 -5.60 3.07 -4.98
C ALA A 36 -6.91 2.70 -5.69
N LEU A 37 -7.14 1.42 -5.95
CA LEU A 37 -8.37 0.93 -6.59
C LEU A 37 -9.60 1.08 -5.68
N VAL A 38 -9.47 0.76 -4.39
CA VAL A 38 -10.57 0.93 -3.43
C VAL A 38 -10.91 2.41 -3.25
N LEU A 39 -9.92 3.30 -3.14
CA LEU A 39 -10.17 4.74 -3.08
C LEU A 39 -10.84 5.27 -4.35
N ALA A 40 -10.44 4.78 -5.53
CA ALA A 40 -11.03 5.17 -6.80
C ALA A 40 -12.53 4.83 -6.85
N ASP A 41 -12.88 3.60 -6.48
CA ASP A 41 -14.26 3.13 -6.41
C ASP A 41 -15.10 3.95 -5.41
N LEU A 42 -14.60 4.10 -4.17
CA LEU A 42 -15.28 4.89 -3.12
C LEU A 42 -15.48 6.36 -3.50
N ALA A 43 -14.55 6.93 -4.27
CA ALA A 43 -14.63 8.31 -4.72
C ALA A 43 -15.42 8.48 -6.04
N GLY A 44 -15.81 7.39 -6.71
CA GLY A 44 -16.42 7.41 -8.03
C GLY A 44 -15.51 8.01 -9.11
N LYS A 45 -14.19 7.79 -9.01
CA LYS A 45 -13.15 8.34 -9.89
C LYS A 45 -12.29 7.24 -10.50
N LYS A 46 -11.53 7.55 -11.53
CA LYS A 46 -10.43 6.68 -11.97
C LYS A 46 -9.23 6.84 -11.05
N ALA A 47 -8.45 5.78 -10.86
CA ALA A 47 -7.21 5.85 -10.09
C ALA A 47 -6.24 6.93 -10.61
N THR A 48 -6.21 7.18 -11.92
CA THR A 48 -5.44 8.24 -12.58
C THR A 48 -5.82 9.68 -12.18
N GLU A 49 -6.98 9.86 -11.54
CA GLU A 49 -7.47 11.15 -11.07
C GLU A 49 -7.21 11.35 -9.56
N LEU A 50 -6.65 10.34 -8.88
CA LEU A 50 -6.36 10.41 -7.46
C LEU A 50 -5.05 11.14 -7.20
N ARG A 51 -5.06 11.97 -6.13
CA ARG A 51 -3.88 12.52 -5.49
C ARG A 51 -3.85 12.01 -4.05
N ILE A 52 -2.89 11.16 -3.72
CA ILE A 52 -2.82 10.43 -2.45
C ILE A 52 -1.62 10.93 -1.65
N GLY A 53 -1.85 11.37 -0.42
CA GLY A 53 -0.77 11.72 0.51
C GLY A 53 -0.15 10.47 1.13
N LEU A 54 1.17 10.36 1.14
CA LEU A 54 1.91 9.25 1.74
C LEU A 54 2.88 9.74 2.82
N GLY A 55 2.53 9.45 4.07
CA GLY A 55 3.40 9.66 5.22
C GLY A 55 4.06 8.35 5.68
N ARG A 56 5.17 8.48 6.40
CA ARG A 56 5.80 7.37 7.13
C ARG A 56 6.36 7.86 8.46
N ASP A 57 6.52 6.93 9.40
CA ASP A 57 7.22 7.20 10.66
C ASP A 57 8.75 7.04 10.53
N MET A 58 9.44 7.02 11.67
CA MET A 58 10.89 6.93 11.79
C MET A 58 11.43 5.49 11.92
N ARG A 59 10.65 4.44 11.67
CA ARG A 59 11.15 3.05 11.70
C ARG A 59 12.18 2.83 10.60
N LEU A 60 13.15 1.95 10.86
CA LEU A 60 14.23 1.62 9.92
C LEU A 60 13.71 1.02 8.61
N THR A 61 12.60 0.30 8.66
CA THR A 61 11.95 -0.35 7.50
C THR A 61 11.03 0.61 6.74
N ALA A 62 10.67 1.75 7.33
CA ALA A 62 9.68 2.66 6.76
C ALA A 62 10.09 3.28 5.41
N PRO A 63 11.37 3.63 5.14
CA PRO A 63 11.77 4.14 3.82
C PRO A 63 11.48 3.16 2.69
N GLU A 64 11.76 1.87 2.89
CA GLU A 64 11.50 0.84 1.89
C GLU A 64 9.99 0.62 1.72
N LEU A 65 9.27 0.36 2.82
CA LEU A 65 7.83 0.08 2.73
C LEU A 65 7.07 1.25 2.11
N ALA A 66 7.38 2.49 2.49
CA ALA A 66 6.78 3.67 1.88
C ALA A 66 7.07 3.75 0.37
N ALA A 67 8.30 3.46 -0.07
CA ALA A 67 8.62 3.42 -1.49
C ALA A 67 7.77 2.36 -2.22
N ARG A 68 7.62 1.17 -1.65
CA ARG A 68 6.85 0.07 -2.25
C ARG A 68 5.35 0.36 -2.27
N TYR A 69 4.79 0.93 -1.20
CA TYR A 69 3.40 1.44 -1.19
C TYR A 69 3.17 2.47 -2.29
N ARG A 70 4.08 3.45 -2.42
CA ARG A 70 4.02 4.46 -3.48
C ARG A 70 4.05 3.81 -4.86
N ASP A 71 4.98 2.89 -5.10
CA ASP A 71 5.14 2.23 -6.41
C ASP A 71 3.86 1.49 -6.80
N GLY A 72 3.22 0.80 -5.85
CA GLY A 72 1.92 0.16 -6.08
C GLY A 72 0.81 1.16 -6.44
N MET A 73 0.69 2.26 -5.71
CA MET A 73 -0.32 3.30 -6.03
C MET A 73 -0.07 3.96 -7.39
N VAL A 74 1.20 4.23 -7.72
CA VAL A 74 1.61 4.82 -9.00
C VAL A 74 1.39 3.85 -10.16
N ALA A 75 1.57 2.54 -9.95
CA ALA A 75 1.28 1.51 -10.96
C ALA A 75 -0.20 1.50 -11.39
N GLU A 76 -1.11 1.88 -10.49
CA GLU A 76 -2.54 2.08 -10.80
C GLU A 76 -2.84 3.46 -11.40
N GLY A 77 -1.83 4.32 -11.55
CA GLY A 77 -1.93 5.64 -12.16
C GLY A 77 -2.15 6.79 -11.18
N ALA A 78 -2.27 6.54 -9.87
CA ALA A 78 -2.46 7.61 -8.90
C ALA A 78 -1.21 8.49 -8.78
N THR A 79 -1.42 9.79 -8.51
CA THR A 79 -0.33 10.70 -8.13
C THR A 79 -0.12 10.63 -6.62
N VAL A 80 1.10 10.33 -6.17
CA VAL A 80 1.42 10.22 -4.73
C VAL A 80 2.29 11.40 -4.29
N ILE A 81 1.98 11.99 -3.13
CA ILE A 81 2.63 13.19 -2.56
C ILE A 81 3.14 12.90 -1.16
#